data_AF-A0A9P8LDH1-F1
#
_entry.id   AF-A0A9P8LDH1-F1
#
_cell.length_a   1.000
_cell.length_b   1.000
_cell.length_c   1.000
_cell.angle_alpha   90.00
_cell.angle_beta   90.00
_cell.angle_gamma   90.00
#
_symmetry.space_group_name_H-M   'P 1'
#
loop_
_entity.id
_entity.type
_entity.pdbx_description
1 polymer ?
#
loop_
_entity_poly.entity_id
_entity_poly.type
_entity_poly.pdbx_seq_one_letter_code
_entity_poly.pdbx_strand_id
1 'polypeptide(L)'
;MNYLNHGNGNDNGQPMSSYQSRVASICPKFQHLSHLSNFLDGSTSYPLGRIECLEFPNNNSTESATSRRLTLSELASLINPCQESPILNRILIVEDLTKEVIEILGSSLNIDPAFFAHHLYSSRIDDSTGYTGPIRVLPSAKSQGDFIVVPYVVTVILGDSDHPPPERLRCRSNVRRKLDMLSSELFSGFFVAMVARRFSVLRVPQSCGAWLGIVLVDPPIGNKFVNDNVDRGYNAPPYLSQVRPFGNGSYNFNSSSRHAIKNGQPSRGRARDSMLEDIIYCWTNRLPPTFDTANGDLLSLAYYPFKIATGEFMLYVNCMRFSIENYVYHVGSDFESNLKALESALIYLDYWRRRTRSRV
;
A
#
# COMPACT_ATOMS: atom_id res chain seq x y z
N MET A 1 -4.50 8.88 27.72
CA MET A 1 -4.15 7.86 28.73
C MET A 1 -2.64 7.67 28.61
N ASN A 2 -1.88 8.29 29.52
CA ASN A 2 -0.44 8.40 29.43
C ASN A 2 0.20 7.05 29.74
N TYR A 3 0.90 6.45 28.78
CA TYR A 3 1.85 5.40 29.10
C TYR A 3 3.08 6.06 29.71
N LEU A 4 3.13 6.02 31.05
CA LEU A 4 4.29 6.39 31.82
C LEU A 4 5.44 5.44 31.47
N ASN A 5 6.51 6.08 31.01
CA ASN A 5 7.84 5.57 30.94
C ASN A 5 8.29 5.16 32.36
N HIS A 6 8.28 3.86 32.64
CA HIS A 6 8.99 3.28 33.78
C HIS A 6 10.00 2.29 33.23
N GLY A 7 11.18 2.84 32.92
CA GLY A 7 12.40 2.08 33.08
C GLY A 7 12.60 1.84 34.57
N ASN A 8 12.64 0.57 34.96
CA ASN A 8 13.35 0.17 36.16
C ASN A 8 14.01 -1.18 35.92
N GLY A 9 15.32 -1.21 36.17
CA GLY A 9 16.21 -2.31 35.83
C GLY A 9 15.88 -3.60 36.56
N ASN A 10 15.92 -4.69 35.79
CA ASN A 10 16.39 -6.01 36.18
C ASN A 10 16.42 -6.87 34.92
N ASP A 11 17.40 -6.61 34.04
CA ASP A 11 17.59 -7.40 32.83
C ASP A 11 18.46 -8.63 33.15
N ASN A 12 17.85 -9.58 33.88
CA ASN A 12 18.27 -10.97 33.81
C ASN A 12 18.02 -11.40 32.37
N GLY A 13 19.08 -11.81 31.65
CA GLY A 13 19.08 -12.16 30.22
C GLY A 13 18.07 -13.22 29.80
N GLN A 14 16.78 -12.87 29.82
CA GLN A 14 15.75 -13.60 29.13
C GLN A 14 15.90 -13.29 27.65
N PRO A 15 15.91 -14.31 26.78
CA PRO A 15 15.96 -14.08 25.34
C PRO A 15 14.77 -13.19 24.97
N MET A 16 15.04 -12.09 24.25
CA MET A 16 13.99 -11.21 23.74
C MET A 16 12.95 -12.09 23.02
N SER A 17 11.71 -12.06 23.51
CA SER A 17 10.61 -12.78 22.88
C SER A 17 10.46 -12.30 21.44
N SER A 18 10.27 -13.21 20.48
CA SER A 18 10.04 -12.84 19.08
C SER A 18 8.88 -11.85 18.93
N TYR A 19 8.91 -11.02 17.90
CA TYR A 19 7.84 -10.09 17.58
C TYR A 19 6.50 -10.82 17.44
N GLN A 20 6.51 -11.97 16.77
CA GLN A 20 5.35 -12.86 16.69
C GLN A 20 4.81 -13.23 18.08
N SER A 21 5.67 -13.67 19.02
CA SER A 21 5.24 -14.02 20.38
C SER A 21 4.63 -12.82 21.10
N ARG A 22 5.21 -11.63 20.90
CA ARG A 22 4.68 -10.38 21.45
C ARG A 22 3.31 -10.06 20.88
N VAL A 23 3.13 -10.10 19.57
CA VAL A 23 1.84 -9.87 18.90
C VAL A 23 0.79 -10.86 19.40
N ALA A 24 1.12 -12.14 19.47
CA ALA A 24 0.23 -13.18 19.97
C ALA A 24 -0.22 -12.92 21.42
N SER A 25 0.68 -12.43 22.29
CA SER A 25 0.36 -12.14 23.69
C SER A 25 -0.64 -10.99 23.88
N ILE A 26 -0.63 -9.99 22.97
CA ILE A 26 -1.51 -8.81 23.06
C ILE A 26 -2.78 -8.94 22.21
N CYS A 27 -2.79 -9.84 21.21
CA CYS A 27 -3.92 -10.07 20.30
C CYS A 27 -5.27 -10.33 21.03
N PRO A 28 -5.34 -11.11 22.13
CA PRO A 28 -6.59 -11.31 22.86
C PRO A 28 -7.23 -10.02 23.39
N LYS A 29 -6.41 -9.00 23.69
CA LYS A 29 -6.88 -7.69 24.16
C LYS A 29 -7.24 -6.76 23.00
N PHE A 30 -6.62 -6.95 21.84
CA PHE A 30 -6.72 -6.06 20.69
C PHE A 30 -7.09 -6.84 19.43
N GLN A 31 -8.38 -7.11 19.24
CA GLN A 31 -8.91 -7.92 18.13
C GLN A 31 -8.48 -7.42 16.74
N HIS A 32 -8.20 -6.13 16.58
CA HIS A 32 -7.72 -5.56 15.31
C HIS A 32 -6.32 -6.07 14.90
N LEU A 33 -5.56 -6.67 15.82
CA LEU A 33 -4.27 -7.30 15.55
C LEU A 33 -4.38 -8.75 15.06
N SER A 34 -5.59 -9.33 15.05
CA SER A 34 -5.81 -10.71 14.60
C SER A 34 -5.27 -10.98 13.19
N HIS A 35 -5.42 -10.02 12.28
CA HIS A 35 -4.87 -10.14 10.92
C HIS A 35 -3.34 -10.20 10.91
N LEU A 36 -2.67 -9.43 11.76
CA LEU A 36 -1.22 -9.48 11.89
C LEU A 36 -0.76 -10.80 12.50
N SER A 37 -1.44 -11.29 13.55
CA SER A 37 -1.15 -12.59 14.15
C SER A 37 -1.27 -13.70 13.09
N ASN A 38 -2.41 -13.78 12.40
CA ASN A 38 -2.65 -14.77 11.35
C ASN A 38 -1.63 -14.67 10.21
N PHE A 39 -1.18 -13.46 9.87
CA PHE A 39 -0.16 -13.25 8.85
C PHE A 39 1.21 -13.80 9.29
N LEU A 40 1.60 -13.56 10.54
CA LEU A 40 2.86 -14.06 11.11
C LEU A 40 2.83 -15.59 11.31
N ASP A 41 1.67 -16.14 11.68
CA ASP A 41 1.46 -17.58 11.84
C ASP A 41 1.37 -18.33 10.50
N GLY A 42 1.13 -17.61 9.39
CA GLY A 42 0.93 -18.17 8.06
C GLY A 42 2.15 -18.92 7.50
N SER A 43 1.87 -20.05 6.85
CA SER A 43 2.86 -20.88 6.14
C SER A 43 3.11 -20.44 4.69
N THR A 44 2.43 -19.39 4.20
CA THR A 44 2.60 -18.91 2.83
C THR A 44 4.00 -18.35 2.60
N SER A 45 4.75 -19.00 1.72
CA SER A 45 6.05 -18.55 1.24
C SER A 45 5.88 -17.98 -0.17
N TYR A 46 5.70 -16.66 -0.27
CA TYR A 46 5.91 -15.94 -1.52
C TYR A 46 7.38 -15.50 -1.61
N PRO A 47 7.87 -15.14 -2.80
CA PRO A 47 9.19 -14.54 -2.93
C PRO A 47 9.34 -13.35 -1.97
N LEU A 48 10.58 -13.12 -1.55
CA LEU A 48 10.89 -12.00 -0.69
C LEU A 48 10.46 -10.69 -1.37
N GLY A 49 9.85 -9.81 -0.59
CA GLY A 49 9.61 -8.43 -0.99
C GLY A 49 10.91 -7.70 -1.36
N ARG A 50 10.80 -6.53 -1.98
CA ARG A 50 11.98 -5.70 -2.29
C ARG A 50 12.23 -4.73 -1.14
N ILE A 51 13.51 -4.59 -0.77
CA ILE A 51 13.94 -3.73 0.33
C ILE A 51 15.00 -2.79 -0.25
N GLU A 52 14.75 -1.49 -0.16
CA GLU A 52 15.64 -0.45 -0.67
C GLU A 52 15.91 0.55 0.45
N CYS A 53 17.18 0.96 0.58
CA CYS A 53 17.60 1.94 1.56
C CYS A 53 18.09 3.18 0.82
N LEU A 54 17.51 4.32 1.16
CA LEU A 54 18.00 5.64 0.76
C LEU A 54 18.86 6.19 1.89
N GLU A 55 20.09 6.58 1.58
CA GLU A 55 21.05 7.10 2.55
C GLU A 55 21.33 8.58 2.28
N PHE A 56 21.33 9.38 3.35
CA PHE A 56 21.64 10.81 3.31
C PHE A 56 22.99 11.05 3.99
N PRO A 57 24.02 11.52 3.26
CA PRO A 57 25.32 11.80 3.85
C PRO A 57 25.21 12.96 4.86
N ASN A 58 26.04 12.90 5.91
CA ASN A 58 26.09 13.92 6.98
C ASN A 58 26.65 15.28 6.51
N ASN A 59 27.14 15.38 5.27
CA ASN A 59 27.66 16.63 4.77
C ASN A 59 26.47 17.52 4.41
N ASN A 60 26.50 18.79 4.82
CA ASN A 60 25.50 19.83 4.50
C ASN A 60 25.34 20.11 2.98
N SER A 61 25.73 19.18 2.11
CA SER A 61 25.48 19.21 0.69
C SER A 61 24.00 18.89 0.43
N THR A 62 23.37 19.68 -0.43
CA THR A 62 22.06 19.41 -1.05
C THR A 62 22.12 18.21 -2.01
N GLU A 63 23.01 17.24 -1.75
CA GLU A 63 23.21 16.08 -2.58
C GLU A 63 22.01 15.13 -2.48
N SER A 64 21.66 14.56 -3.62
CA SER A 64 20.60 13.58 -3.74
C SER A 64 20.89 12.34 -2.89
N ALA A 65 19.83 11.72 -2.36
CA ALA A 65 19.95 10.45 -1.64
C ALA A 65 20.56 9.37 -2.56
N THR A 66 21.43 8.52 -2.00
CA THR A 66 21.92 7.31 -2.68
C THR A 66 21.00 6.14 -2.37
N SER A 67 20.69 5.31 -3.38
CA SER A 67 19.85 4.12 -3.20
C SER A 67 20.70 2.86 -3.16
N ARG A 68 20.39 1.97 -2.21
CA ARG A 68 21.01 0.65 -2.09
C ARG A 68 19.95 -0.41 -1.81
N ARG A 69 19.92 -1.44 -2.65
CA ARG A 69 19.09 -2.62 -2.42
C ARG A 69 19.65 -3.44 -1.27
N LEU A 70 18.77 -3.94 -0.41
CA LEU A 70 19.13 -4.77 0.75
C LEU A 70 18.60 -6.20 0.64
N THR A 71 19.40 -7.12 1.17
CA THR A 71 18.99 -8.47 1.58
C THR A 71 18.48 -8.47 3.02
N LEU A 72 17.88 -9.58 3.48
CA LEU A 72 17.43 -9.70 4.87
C LEU A 72 18.57 -9.59 5.89
N SER A 73 19.73 -10.18 5.59
CA SER A 73 20.90 -10.12 6.48
C SER A 73 21.46 -8.69 6.57
N GLU A 74 21.49 -7.97 5.44
CA GLU A 74 21.88 -6.56 5.41
C GLU A 74 20.86 -5.66 6.10
N LEU A 75 19.56 -5.99 6.04
CA LEU A 75 18.53 -5.28 6.80
C LEU A 75 18.78 -5.43 8.30
N ALA A 76 19.00 -6.67 8.77
CA ALA A 76 19.27 -6.94 10.18
C ALA A 76 20.53 -6.22 10.68
N SER A 77 21.60 -6.19 9.87
CA SER A 77 22.82 -5.46 10.23
C SER A 77 22.65 -3.94 10.21
N LEU A 78 21.83 -3.41 9.30
CA LEU A 78 21.57 -1.98 9.17
C LEU A 78 20.83 -1.39 10.37
N ILE A 79 19.91 -2.16 10.96
CA ILE A 79 19.03 -1.72 12.04
C ILE A 79 19.74 -1.69 13.40
N ASN A 80 20.78 -2.49 13.58
CA ASN A 80 21.48 -2.56 14.85
C ASN A 80 22.15 -1.20 15.18
N PRO A 81 21.99 -0.69 16.42
CA PRO A 81 22.47 0.63 16.80
C PRO A 81 23.98 0.78 16.60
N CYS A 82 24.32 1.88 15.94
CA CYS A 82 25.52 2.17 15.17
C CYS A 82 26.88 2.04 15.93
N GLN A 83 27.88 1.43 15.28
CA GLN A 83 29.27 1.92 15.38
C GLN A 83 29.42 3.10 14.42
N GLU A 84 29.89 4.24 14.93
CA GLU A 84 30.30 5.48 14.25
C GLU A 84 30.25 5.45 12.70
N SER A 85 29.05 5.57 12.12
CA SER A 85 28.90 5.65 10.66
C SER A 85 28.72 7.10 10.22
N PRO A 86 29.32 7.52 9.10
CA PRO A 86 29.16 8.88 8.55
C PRO A 86 27.77 9.14 7.96
N ILE A 87 26.86 8.16 8.01
CA ILE A 87 25.50 8.22 7.47
C ILE A 87 24.56 8.32 8.66
N LEU A 88 23.97 9.50 8.85
CA LEU A 88 23.07 9.75 9.97
C LEU A 88 21.63 9.34 9.62
N ASN A 89 21.15 9.64 8.42
CA ASN A 89 19.72 9.58 8.15
C ASN A 89 19.40 8.64 6.99
N ARG A 90 18.36 7.83 7.15
CA ARG A 90 18.01 6.78 6.18
C ARG A 90 16.51 6.67 5.98
N ILE A 91 16.10 6.33 4.76
CA ILE A 91 14.73 5.91 4.45
C ILE A 91 14.76 4.48 3.93
N LEU A 92 14.17 3.56 4.68
CA LEU A 92 13.94 2.19 4.27
C LEU A 92 12.59 2.09 3.56
N ILE A 93 12.59 1.62 2.33
CA ILE A 93 11.38 1.37 1.54
C ILE A 93 11.25 -0.14 1.38
N VAL A 94 10.13 -0.70 1.86
CA VAL A 94 9.81 -2.12 1.80
C VAL A 94 8.59 -2.30 0.91
N GLU A 95 8.77 -3.01 -0.21
CA GLU A 95 7.69 -3.42 -1.10
C GLU A 95 7.33 -4.89 -0.84
N ASP A 96 6.02 -5.17 -0.76
CA ASP A 96 5.47 -6.52 -0.52
C ASP A 96 5.96 -7.15 0.80
N LEU A 97 5.57 -6.50 1.89
CA LEU A 97 5.94 -6.85 3.26
C LEU A 97 5.81 -8.36 3.54
N THR A 98 6.88 -8.96 4.05
CA THR A 98 6.92 -10.37 4.46
C THR A 98 7.01 -10.52 5.98
N LYS A 99 6.71 -11.71 6.50
CA LYS A 99 6.79 -12.00 7.95
C LYS A 99 8.21 -11.86 8.49
N GLU A 100 9.23 -12.23 7.71
CA GLU A 100 10.63 -12.12 8.09
C GLU A 100 11.04 -10.65 8.26
N VAL A 101 10.56 -9.78 7.36
CA VAL A 101 10.82 -8.33 7.47
C VAL A 101 10.08 -7.73 8.66
N ILE A 102 8.83 -8.14 8.92
CA ILE A 102 8.08 -7.72 10.12
C ILE A 102 8.81 -8.15 11.39
N GLU A 103 9.30 -9.38 11.43
CA GLU A 103 10.00 -9.92 12.61
C GLU A 103 11.28 -9.15 12.88
N ILE A 104 12.11 -8.90 11.86
CA ILE A 104 13.37 -8.14 11.99
C ILE A 104 13.07 -6.69 12.43
N LEU A 105 12.20 -5.97 11.69
CA LEU A 105 11.91 -4.57 12.01
C LEU A 105 11.21 -4.43 13.37
N GLY A 106 10.22 -5.29 13.62
CA GLY A 106 9.40 -5.26 14.80
C GLY A 106 10.18 -5.54 16.08
N SER A 107 11.01 -6.59 16.07
CA SER A 107 11.85 -6.96 17.21
C SER A 107 12.96 -5.94 17.45
N SER A 108 13.70 -5.55 16.41
CA SER A 108 14.89 -4.69 16.58
C SER A 108 14.56 -3.22 16.85
N LEU A 109 13.42 -2.72 16.36
CA LEU A 109 13.03 -1.30 16.54
C LEU A 109 11.85 -1.13 17.51
N ASN A 110 11.38 -2.21 18.15
CA ASN A 110 10.26 -2.19 19.07
C ASN A 110 8.98 -1.56 18.47
N ILE A 111 8.70 -1.79 17.19
CA ILE A 111 7.60 -1.12 16.45
C ILE A 111 6.23 -1.56 16.98
N ASP A 112 5.33 -0.61 17.25
CA ASP A 112 3.95 -0.90 17.62
C ASP A 112 3.27 -1.84 16.58
N PRO A 113 2.76 -3.02 16.98
CA PRO A 113 2.00 -3.94 16.12
C PRO A 113 0.88 -3.30 15.32
N ALA A 114 0.30 -2.20 15.81
CA ALA A 114 -0.68 -1.43 15.06
C ALA A 114 -0.15 -0.97 13.70
N PHE A 115 1.13 -0.59 13.57
CA PHE A 115 1.70 -0.13 12.30
C PHE A 115 1.56 -1.19 11.18
N PHE A 116 2.02 -2.41 11.45
CA PHE A 116 1.93 -3.50 10.48
C PHE A 116 0.49 -3.99 10.30
N ALA A 117 -0.31 -4.07 11.38
CA ALA A 117 -1.70 -4.47 11.29
C ALA A 117 -2.51 -3.53 10.37
N HIS A 118 -2.32 -2.21 10.49
CA HIS A 118 -3.00 -1.24 9.62
C HIS A 118 -2.52 -1.32 8.16
N HIS A 119 -1.25 -1.64 7.92
CA HIS A 119 -0.74 -1.87 6.56
C HIS A 119 -1.34 -3.12 5.93
N LEU A 120 -1.33 -4.24 6.66
CA LEU A 120 -1.84 -5.54 6.21
C LEU A 120 -3.37 -5.55 6.06
N TYR A 121 -4.08 -4.71 6.80
CA TYR A 121 -5.54 -4.67 6.79
C TYR A 121 -6.08 -4.55 5.36
N SER A 122 -6.92 -5.52 4.98
CA SER A 122 -7.74 -5.48 3.76
C SER A 122 -9.16 -5.11 4.18
N SER A 123 -9.74 -4.07 3.56
CA SER A 123 -10.99 -3.44 4.04
C SER A 123 -12.25 -4.29 3.90
N ARG A 124 -12.13 -5.59 3.68
CA ARG A 124 -13.23 -6.54 3.50
C ARG A 124 -12.78 -7.87 4.06
N ILE A 125 -12.93 -7.94 5.38
CA ILE A 125 -13.02 -9.19 6.12
C ILE A 125 -13.80 -10.21 5.29
N ASP A 126 -13.19 -11.39 5.15
CA ASP A 126 -13.80 -12.60 4.63
C ASP A 126 -15.23 -12.72 5.16
N ASP A 127 -16.18 -13.04 4.28
CA ASP A 127 -17.63 -13.16 4.55
C ASP A 127 -18.00 -14.17 5.68
N SER A 128 -17.01 -14.77 6.36
CA SER A 128 -17.16 -15.82 7.36
C SER A 128 -17.16 -15.37 8.83
N THR A 129 -16.73 -14.15 9.17
CA THR A 129 -16.62 -13.72 10.59
C THR A 129 -17.64 -12.67 11.05
N GLY A 130 -18.62 -12.32 10.21
CA GLY A 130 -19.75 -11.47 10.62
C GLY A 130 -19.40 -10.01 11.00
N TYR A 131 -18.13 -9.61 10.91
CA TYR A 131 -17.67 -8.27 11.27
C TYR A 131 -17.62 -7.39 10.00
N THR A 132 -18.71 -6.69 9.72
CA THR A 132 -18.89 -5.85 8.51
C THR A 132 -18.64 -4.36 8.74
N GLY A 133 -18.01 -4.00 9.85
CA GLY A 133 -17.68 -2.60 10.16
C GLY A 133 -16.26 -2.22 9.74
N PRO A 134 -16.00 -1.00 9.22
CA PRO A 134 -14.66 -0.43 9.31
C PRO A 134 -14.25 -0.48 10.79
N ILE A 135 -12.98 -0.81 11.08
CA ILE A 135 -12.46 -0.76 12.44
C ILE A 135 -12.70 0.67 12.94
N ARG A 136 -13.76 0.87 13.72
CA ARG A 136 -14.07 2.15 14.36
C ARG A 136 -13.15 2.25 15.56
N VAL A 137 -11.87 2.51 15.29
CA VAL A 137 -10.97 3.00 16.34
C VAL A 137 -11.50 4.37 16.70
N LEU A 138 -12.05 4.50 17.91
CA LEU A 138 -12.47 5.78 18.45
C LEU A 138 -11.31 6.78 18.29
N PRO A 139 -11.55 8.05 17.93
CA PRO A 139 -10.47 9.05 17.85
C PRO A 139 -9.63 9.13 19.13
N SER A 140 -10.21 8.79 20.29
CA SER A 140 -9.53 8.68 21.59
C SER A 140 -8.71 7.40 21.79
N ALA A 141 -8.96 6.36 20.99
CA ALA A 141 -8.22 5.10 20.94
C ALA A 141 -7.23 5.03 19.77
N LYS A 142 -7.22 6.03 18.87
CA LYS A 142 -6.08 6.29 18.00
C LYS A 142 -4.92 6.59 18.94
N SER A 143 -4.02 5.63 19.13
CA SER A 143 -2.73 5.94 19.70
C SER A 143 -2.17 7.13 18.90
N GLN A 144 -1.48 8.02 19.60
CA GLN A 144 -0.56 8.97 18.99
C GLN A 144 0.59 8.18 18.35
N GLY A 145 0.27 7.28 17.41
CA GLY A 145 1.26 6.52 16.68
C GLY A 145 2.01 7.48 15.79
N ASP A 146 3.34 7.45 15.86
CA ASP A 146 4.23 8.22 14.99
C ASP A 146 4.27 7.65 13.56
N PHE A 147 3.11 7.19 13.06
CA PHE A 147 2.96 6.58 11.75
C PHE A 147 1.70 7.04 11.02
N ILE A 148 1.80 7.03 9.70
CA ILE A 148 0.70 7.32 8.77
C ILE A 148 0.43 6.05 7.98
N VAL A 149 -0.84 5.68 7.81
CA VAL A 149 -1.26 4.65 6.84
C VAL A 149 -2.32 5.23 5.94
N VAL A 150 -2.06 5.23 4.63
CA VAL A 150 -2.96 5.83 3.65
C VAL A 150 -3.44 4.76 2.69
N PRO A 151 -4.74 4.45 2.68
CA PRO A 151 -5.33 3.67 1.61
C PRO A 151 -5.45 4.54 0.34
N TYR A 152 -5.12 3.95 -0.80
CA TYR A 152 -5.38 4.53 -2.11
C TYR A 152 -5.95 3.46 -3.05
N VAL A 153 -6.56 3.89 -4.15
CA VAL A 153 -7.17 2.98 -5.13
C VAL A 153 -6.39 3.07 -6.42
N VAL A 154 -6.00 1.91 -6.95
CA VAL A 154 -5.48 1.79 -8.31
C VAL A 154 -6.55 1.19 -9.19
N THR A 155 -6.76 1.81 -10.35
CA THR A 155 -7.71 1.33 -11.36
C THR A 155 -6.94 0.66 -12.48
N VAL A 156 -7.31 -0.59 -12.78
CA VAL A 156 -6.69 -1.39 -13.83
C VAL A 156 -7.74 -1.94 -14.80
N ILE A 157 -7.30 -2.17 -16.02
CA ILE A 157 -8.03 -2.89 -17.05
C ILE A 157 -7.47 -4.31 -17.08
N LEU A 158 -8.36 -5.29 -17.01
CA LEU A 158 -8.08 -6.70 -17.24
C LEU A 158 -8.44 -7.02 -18.69
N GLY A 159 -7.42 -7.30 -19.49
CA GLY A 159 -7.54 -7.57 -20.92
C GLY A 159 -7.62 -9.06 -21.27
N ASP A 160 -8.01 -9.31 -22.52
CA ASP A 160 -7.91 -10.57 -23.27
C ASP A 160 -8.55 -11.79 -22.60
N SER A 161 -9.80 -11.68 -22.15
CA SER A 161 -10.63 -12.87 -21.95
C SER A 161 -11.99 -12.72 -22.58
N ASP A 162 -12.34 -13.67 -23.45
CA ASP A 162 -13.70 -13.86 -24.00
C ASP A 162 -14.74 -14.16 -22.89
N HIS A 163 -14.25 -14.41 -21.67
CA HIS A 163 -15.05 -14.76 -20.50
C HIS A 163 -14.88 -13.71 -19.40
N PRO A 164 -15.94 -13.47 -18.61
CA PRO A 164 -15.85 -12.60 -17.44
C PRO A 164 -14.83 -13.14 -16.43
N PRO A 165 -14.04 -12.28 -15.77
CA PRO A 165 -13.14 -12.69 -14.71
C PRO A 165 -13.92 -13.26 -13.52
N PRO A 166 -13.34 -14.16 -12.73
CA PRO A 166 -13.97 -14.63 -11.50
C PRO A 166 -14.33 -13.49 -10.53
N GLU A 167 -15.43 -13.63 -9.78
CA GLU A 167 -15.93 -12.58 -8.88
C GLU A 167 -14.97 -12.23 -7.72
N ARG A 168 -14.15 -13.20 -7.30
CA ARG A 168 -13.31 -13.10 -6.10
C ARG A 168 -11.83 -13.24 -6.41
N LEU A 169 -11.28 -12.24 -7.10
CA LEU A 169 -9.85 -12.19 -7.40
C LEU A 169 -9.06 -11.43 -6.33
N ARG A 170 -7.87 -11.94 -6.01
CA ARG A 170 -6.86 -11.28 -5.17
C ARG A 170 -5.52 -11.21 -5.91
N CYS A 171 -4.77 -10.14 -5.68
CA CYS A 171 -3.39 -10.02 -6.15
C CYS A 171 -2.54 -11.17 -5.59
N ARG A 172 -1.64 -11.71 -6.41
CA ARG A 172 -0.68 -12.74 -6.00
C ARG A 172 0.55 -12.06 -5.39
N SER A 173 0.47 -11.74 -4.12
CA SER A 173 1.47 -11.02 -3.33
C SER A 173 1.49 -11.52 -1.88
N ASN A 174 2.52 -11.18 -1.11
CA ASN A 174 2.53 -11.41 0.33
C ASN A 174 1.34 -10.69 0.98
N VAL A 175 1.16 -9.41 0.65
CA VAL A 175 -0.02 -8.64 1.11
C VAL A 175 -1.14 -8.75 0.08
N ARG A 176 -2.07 -9.68 0.29
CA ARG A 176 -3.14 -9.97 -0.69
C ARG A 176 -4.21 -8.89 -0.72
N ARG A 177 -4.20 -8.08 -1.80
CA ARG A 177 -5.25 -7.09 -2.06
C ARG A 177 -6.35 -7.67 -2.94
N LYS A 178 -7.61 -7.42 -2.57
CA LYS A 178 -8.79 -7.84 -3.36
C LYS A 178 -8.98 -6.93 -4.57
N LEU A 179 -9.38 -7.53 -5.68
CA LEU A 179 -9.90 -6.82 -6.85
C LEU A 179 -11.40 -6.64 -6.67
N ASP A 180 -11.86 -5.40 -6.75
CA ASP A 180 -13.27 -5.04 -6.81
C ASP A 180 -13.60 -4.70 -8.27
N MET A 181 -14.36 -5.56 -8.94
CA MET A 181 -14.72 -5.40 -10.35
C MET A 181 -15.78 -4.31 -10.53
N LEU A 182 -15.61 -3.48 -11.56
CA LEU A 182 -16.67 -2.62 -12.08
C LEU A 182 -17.65 -3.47 -12.88
N SER A 183 -18.94 -3.08 -12.86
CA SER A 183 -19.96 -3.79 -13.66
C SER A 183 -19.52 -3.84 -15.12
N SER A 184 -19.49 -5.05 -15.70
CA SER A 184 -19.13 -5.27 -17.10
C SER A 184 -20.11 -4.60 -18.06
N GLU A 185 -21.33 -4.32 -17.61
CA GLU A 185 -22.34 -3.59 -18.39
C GLU A 185 -21.93 -2.15 -18.71
N LEU A 186 -20.98 -1.57 -17.93
CA LEU A 186 -20.48 -0.21 -18.12
C LEU A 186 -19.34 -0.13 -19.16
N PHE A 187 -18.80 -1.27 -19.58
CA PHE A 187 -17.59 -1.37 -20.37
C PHE A 187 -17.72 -2.45 -21.45
N SER A 188 -17.94 -2.03 -22.70
CA SER A 188 -17.95 -2.97 -23.82
C SER A 188 -16.53 -3.44 -24.15
N GLY A 189 -16.27 -4.74 -24.02
CA GLY A 189 -15.06 -5.40 -24.52
C GLY A 189 -13.85 -5.39 -23.58
N PHE A 190 -13.96 -4.88 -22.36
CA PHE A 190 -12.89 -4.98 -21.35
C PHE A 190 -13.46 -4.90 -19.93
N PHE A 191 -12.73 -5.46 -18.96
CA PHE A 191 -13.12 -5.43 -17.56
C PHE A 191 -12.27 -4.44 -16.80
N VAL A 192 -12.91 -3.56 -16.03
CA VAL A 192 -12.20 -2.62 -15.16
C VAL A 192 -12.28 -3.13 -13.73
N ALA A 193 -11.13 -3.17 -13.06
CA ALA A 193 -11.02 -3.57 -11.67
C ALA A 193 -10.37 -2.44 -10.85
N MET A 194 -10.76 -2.36 -9.59
CA MET A 194 -10.09 -1.54 -8.60
C MET A 194 -9.35 -2.40 -7.60
N VAL A 195 -8.17 -1.94 -7.19
CA VAL A 195 -7.42 -2.55 -6.09
C VAL A 195 -7.21 -1.50 -5.01
N ALA A 196 -7.72 -1.79 -3.81
CA ALA A 196 -7.45 -0.98 -2.62
C ALA A 196 -6.04 -1.31 -2.11
N ARG A 197 -5.11 -0.38 -2.32
CA ARG A 197 -3.72 -0.48 -1.92
C ARG A 197 -3.42 0.42 -0.74
N ARG A 198 -2.27 0.23 -0.11
CA ARG A 198 -1.82 1.06 1.02
C ARG A 198 -0.35 1.40 0.89
N PHE A 199 -0.01 2.59 1.37
CA PHE A 199 1.33 2.86 1.84
C PHE A 199 1.28 3.20 3.33
N SER A 200 2.36 2.88 4.04
CA SER A 200 2.52 3.24 5.44
C SER A 200 3.87 3.91 5.65
N VAL A 201 3.93 4.91 6.51
CA VAL A 201 5.16 5.63 6.84
C VAL A 201 5.30 5.66 8.35
N LEU A 202 6.49 5.34 8.86
CA LEU A 202 6.85 5.41 10.28
C LEU A 202 8.19 6.11 10.40
N ARG A 203 8.33 6.97 11.42
CA ARG A 203 9.62 7.55 11.79
C ARG A 203 10.12 6.90 13.06
N VAL A 204 11.35 6.42 13.04
CA VAL A 204 12.01 5.83 14.21
C VAL A 204 13.21 6.69 14.61
N PRO A 205 13.17 7.37 15.77
CA PRO A 205 14.33 8.09 16.27
C PRO A 205 15.45 7.11 16.65
N GLN A 206 16.70 7.49 16.41
CA GLN A 206 17.88 6.71 16.78
C GLN A 206 18.60 7.37 17.96
N SER A 207 19.35 6.58 18.73
CA SER A 207 20.05 7.06 19.94
C SER A 207 21.14 8.10 19.66
N CYS A 208 21.73 8.12 18.46
CA CYS A 208 22.77 9.06 18.05
C CYS A 208 22.25 10.38 17.46
N GLY A 209 20.96 10.70 17.63
CA GLY A 209 20.31 11.88 17.03
C GLY A 209 19.92 11.71 15.56
N ALA A 210 20.33 10.60 14.95
CA ALA A 210 19.87 10.11 13.65
C ALA A 210 18.37 9.75 13.64
N TRP A 211 17.82 9.59 12.44
CA TRP A 211 16.48 9.03 12.26
C TRP A 211 16.43 7.99 11.13
N LEU A 212 15.52 7.03 11.29
CA LEU A 212 15.18 6.03 10.28
C LEU A 212 13.72 6.19 9.87
N GLY A 213 13.48 6.57 8.62
CA GLY A 213 12.16 6.51 8.00
C GLY A 213 11.88 5.10 7.48
N ILE A 214 10.69 4.57 7.72
CA ILE A 214 10.24 3.29 7.15
C ILE A 214 9.01 3.56 6.30
N VAL A 215 9.06 3.18 5.03
CA VAL A 215 7.97 3.31 4.06
C VAL A 215 7.60 1.92 3.56
N LEU A 216 6.39 1.48 3.89
CA LEU A 216 5.83 0.21 3.39
C LEU A 216 4.94 0.49 2.19
N VAL A 217 5.10 -0.28 1.12
CA VAL A 217 4.27 -0.18 -0.09
C VAL A 217 3.84 -1.56 -0.59
N ASP A 218 2.67 -1.64 -1.20
CA ASP A 218 2.24 -2.84 -1.90
C ASP A 218 3.08 -3.08 -3.17
N PRO A 219 3.20 -4.31 -3.70
CA PRO A 219 3.86 -4.60 -4.97
C PRO A 219 3.08 -4.12 -6.21
N PRO A 220 3.72 -4.10 -7.39
CA PRO A 220 3.02 -4.00 -8.67
C PRO A 220 1.84 -4.96 -8.77
N ILE A 221 0.79 -4.54 -9.48
CA ILE A 221 -0.29 -5.44 -9.87
C ILE A 221 0.22 -6.26 -11.06
N GLY A 222 0.63 -7.50 -10.78
CA GLY A 222 1.05 -8.45 -11.82
C GLY A 222 -0.12 -9.04 -12.61
N ASN A 223 0.20 -9.91 -13.57
CA ASN A 223 -0.77 -10.60 -14.44
C ASN A 223 -1.32 -11.92 -13.87
N LYS A 224 -1.04 -12.23 -12.60
CA LYS A 224 -1.44 -13.47 -11.93
C LYS A 224 -2.30 -13.14 -10.72
N PHE A 225 -3.48 -13.75 -10.66
CA PHE A 225 -4.44 -13.56 -9.58
C PHE A 225 -4.80 -14.89 -8.93
N VAL A 226 -5.15 -14.83 -7.65
CA VAL A 226 -5.65 -15.97 -6.87
C VAL A 226 -7.16 -15.83 -6.76
N ASN A 227 -7.89 -16.91 -7.05
CA ASN A 227 -9.33 -16.97 -6.82
C ASN A 227 -9.58 -17.41 -5.37
N ASP A 228 -10.37 -16.63 -4.64
CA ASP A 228 -10.65 -16.80 -3.21
C ASP A 228 -11.84 -17.74 -2.92
N ASN A 229 -12.31 -18.48 -3.92
CA ASN A 229 -13.32 -19.52 -3.70
C ASN A 229 -12.73 -20.60 -2.77
N VAL A 230 -13.22 -20.57 -1.53
CA VAL A 230 -12.74 -21.24 -0.31
C VAL A 230 -12.62 -22.77 -0.45
N ASP A 231 -13.23 -23.39 -1.47
CA ASP A 231 -13.34 -24.85 -1.58
C ASP A 231 -12.16 -25.57 -2.22
N ARG A 232 -11.14 -24.88 -2.77
CA ARG A 232 -10.04 -25.55 -3.51
C ARG A 232 -8.63 -25.27 -3.03
N GLY A 233 -8.48 -24.72 -1.82
CA GLY A 233 -7.16 -24.49 -1.22
C GLY A 233 -6.18 -23.75 -2.15
N TYR A 234 -4.91 -23.75 -1.79
CA TYR A 234 -3.86 -23.03 -2.51
C TYR A 234 -3.46 -23.66 -3.87
N ASN A 235 -4.21 -24.67 -4.33
CA ASN A 235 -3.87 -25.50 -5.48
C ASN A 235 -4.66 -25.15 -6.76
N ALA A 236 -5.59 -24.19 -6.70
CA ALA A 236 -6.26 -23.71 -7.92
C ALA A 236 -5.24 -23.00 -8.83
N PRO A 237 -5.26 -23.26 -10.16
CA PRO A 237 -4.39 -22.54 -11.08
C PRO A 237 -4.68 -21.04 -11.01
N PRO A 238 -3.64 -20.17 -11.09
CA PRO A 238 -3.85 -18.74 -11.03
C PRO A 238 -4.66 -18.27 -12.23
N TYR A 239 -5.55 -17.31 -12.02
CA TYR A 239 -6.20 -16.60 -13.10
C TYR A 239 -5.17 -15.66 -13.75
N LEU A 240 -5.01 -15.78 -15.06
CA LEU A 240 -4.08 -14.98 -15.85
C LEU A 240 -4.87 -13.95 -16.65
N SER A 241 -4.48 -12.68 -16.55
CA SER A 241 -5.03 -11.62 -17.39
C SER A 241 -3.98 -10.55 -17.63
N GLN A 242 -3.98 -9.98 -18.82
CA GLN A 242 -3.14 -8.81 -19.10
C GLN A 242 -3.66 -7.63 -18.29
N VAL A 243 -2.83 -7.07 -17.43
CA VAL A 243 -3.17 -5.91 -16.63
C VAL A 243 -2.61 -4.67 -17.30
N ARG A 244 -3.47 -3.67 -17.50
CA ARG A 244 -3.05 -2.35 -17.99
C ARG A 244 -3.59 -1.28 -17.06
N PRO A 245 -2.82 -0.23 -16.72
CA PRO A 245 -3.36 0.90 -15.99
C PRO A 245 -4.50 1.56 -16.76
N PHE A 246 -5.55 1.98 -16.06
CA PHE A 246 -6.61 2.78 -16.69
C PHE A 246 -6.04 4.12 -17.20
N GLY A 247 -6.44 4.55 -18.40
CA GLY A 247 -5.97 5.81 -18.98
C GLY A 247 -4.46 5.86 -19.29
N ASN A 248 -3.84 4.72 -19.63
CA ASN A 248 -2.41 4.58 -19.95
C ASN A 248 -1.45 4.94 -18.81
N GLY A 249 -1.92 5.07 -17.56
CA GLY A 249 -1.07 5.27 -16.37
C GLY A 249 -0.37 6.63 -16.26
N SER A 250 -0.76 7.61 -17.08
CA SER A 250 0.02 8.83 -17.34
C SER A 250 -0.32 10.02 -16.43
N TYR A 251 -0.40 9.83 -15.10
CA TYR A 251 -0.43 10.99 -14.20
C TYR A 251 1.00 11.40 -13.80
N ASN A 252 1.74 11.96 -14.75
CA ASN A 252 3.10 12.46 -14.53
C ASN A 252 3.05 13.81 -13.80
N PHE A 253 3.37 13.81 -12.51
CA PHE A 253 3.45 15.05 -11.73
C PHE A 253 4.75 15.84 -11.90
N ASN A 254 5.73 15.25 -12.58
CA ASN A 254 7.02 15.90 -12.82
C ASN A 254 7.06 16.63 -14.16
N SER A 255 5.97 16.61 -14.94
CA SER A 255 5.84 17.45 -16.12
C SER A 255 5.43 18.88 -15.70
N SER A 256 6.40 19.66 -15.25
CA SER A 256 6.37 21.12 -15.43
C SER A 256 6.49 21.51 -16.93
N SER A 257 6.34 20.57 -17.86
CA SER A 257 6.41 20.83 -19.28
C SER A 257 5.06 21.34 -19.79
N ARG A 258 4.84 22.66 -19.66
CA ARG A 258 3.95 23.42 -20.56
C ARG A 258 4.44 23.40 -22.03
N HIS A 259 5.46 22.62 -22.35
CA HIS A 259 6.11 22.55 -23.67
C HIS A 259 5.94 21.20 -24.38
N ALA A 260 5.39 20.16 -23.73
CA ALA A 260 5.22 18.84 -24.35
C ALA A 260 4.07 18.77 -25.37
N ILE A 261 3.24 19.82 -25.49
CA ILE A 261 2.13 19.88 -26.45
C ILE A 261 2.60 20.30 -27.85
N LYS A 262 3.84 20.78 -28.03
CA LYS A 262 4.26 21.31 -29.34
C LYS A 262 4.59 20.25 -30.40
N ASN A 263 4.85 18.99 -30.05
CA ASN A 263 5.41 18.01 -31.01
C ASN A 263 4.60 16.72 -31.21
N GLY A 264 3.30 16.66 -30.86
CA GLY A 264 2.40 15.57 -31.27
C GLY A 264 2.77 14.13 -30.84
N GLN A 265 3.90 13.94 -30.18
CA GLN A 265 4.38 12.68 -29.64
C GLN A 265 3.99 12.67 -28.16
N PRO A 266 3.07 11.79 -27.73
CA PRO A 266 2.83 11.61 -26.31
C PRO A 266 4.16 11.20 -25.70
N SER A 267 4.72 12.05 -24.83
CA SER A 267 5.91 11.71 -24.07
C SER A 267 5.57 10.41 -23.34
N ARG A 268 6.11 9.29 -23.82
CA ARG A 268 5.95 7.99 -23.17
C ARG A 268 6.61 8.14 -21.82
N GLY A 269 5.80 8.43 -20.79
CA GLY A 269 6.24 8.40 -19.41
C GLY A 269 6.89 7.05 -19.14
N ARG A 270 7.91 7.04 -18.30
CA ARG A 270 8.51 5.80 -17.79
C ARG A 270 7.38 4.87 -17.36
N ALA A 271 7.43 3.60 -17.76
CA ALA A 271 6.47 2.60 -17.29
C ALA A 271 6.54 2.60 -15.75
N ARG A 272 5.44 2.99 -15.11
CA ARG A 272 5.32 2.99 -13.65
C ARG A 272 5.11 1.56 -13.20
N ASP A 273 6.21 0.82 -13.14
CA ASP A 273 6.16 -0.59 -12.77
C ASP A 273 5.92 -0.78 -11.27
N SER A 274 6.21 0.23 -10.43
CA SER A 274 6.10 0.11 -8.97
C SER A 274 6.13 1.47 -8.25
N MET A 275 5.37 1.57 -7.15
CA MET A 275 5.44 2.73 -6.25
C MET A 275 6.82 2.86 -5.59
N LEU A 276 7.50 1.76 -5.27
CA LEU A 276 8.86 1.78 -4.73
C LEU A 276 9.83 2.45 -5.70
N GLU A 277 9.77 2.09 -6.99
CA GLU A 277 10.63 2.69 -8.02
C GLU A 277 10.36 4.19 -8.20
N ASP A 278 9.09 4.59 -8.16
CA ASP A 278 8.69 5.99 -8.24
C ASP A 278 9.17 6.79 -7.03
N ILE A 279 9.10 6.21 -5.82
CA ILE A 279 9.60 6.86 -4.59
C ILE A 279 11.12 7.03 -4.67
N ILE A 280 11.86 5.97 -5.03
CA ILE A 280 13.33 6.01 -5.18
C ILE A 280 13.71 7.06 -6.22
N TYR A 281 13.07 7.03 -7.39
CA TYR A 281 13.29 8.02 -8.43
C TYR A 281 13.04 9.43 -7.92
N CYS A 282 11.94 9.67 -7.20
CA CYS A 282 11.63 10.98 -6.67
C CYS A 282 12.69 11.49 -5.68
N TRP A 283 13.05 10.68 -4.68
CA TRP A 283 14.04 11.06 -3.66
C TRP A 283 15.46 11.24 -4.22
N THR A 284 15.84 10.44 -5.21
CA THR A 284 17.17 10.53 -5.86
C THR A 284 17.29 11.72 -6.82
N ASN A 285 16.17 12.26 -7.32
CA ASN A 285 16.20 13.38 -8.27
C ASN A 285 15.87 14.73 -7.60
N ARG A 286 15.08 14.73 -6.53
CA ARG A 286 14.64 15.96 -5.88
C ARG A 286 14.28 15.71 -4.42
N LEU A 287 14.72 16.58 -3.51
CA LEU A 287 14.21 16.55 -2.14
C LEU A 287 12.81 17.19 -2.06
N PRO A 288 11.90 16.71 -1.19
CA PRO A 288 10.65 17.40 -0.93
C PRO A 288 10.90 18.85 -0.48
N PRO A 289 10.03 19.81 -0.85
CA PRO A 289 10.27 21.22 -0.54
C PRO A 289 10.41 21.55 0.95
N THR A 290 9.78 20.76 1.82
CA THR A 290 9.77 20.93 3.27
C THR A 290 10.71 19.98 4.00
N PHE A 291 11.46 19.15 3.26
CA PHE A 291 12.30 18.12 3.87
C PHE A 291 13.55 18.74 4.47
N ASP A 292 13.68 18.60 5.79
CA ASP A 292 14.88 18.89 6.54
C ASP A 292 15.62 17.57 6.80
N THR A 293 16.87 17.47 6.34
CA THR A 293 17.69 16.27 6.57
C THR A 293 17.98 16.09 8.06
N ALA A 294 18.12 17.17 8.83
CA ALA A 294 18.32 17.09 10.28
C ALA A 294 17.05 16.65 11.01
N ASN A 295 15.88 16.97 10.46
CA ASN A 295 14.58 16.64 11.03
C ASN A 295 13.68 15.97 9.98
N GLY A 296 13.86 14.66 9.78
CA GLY A 296 13.01 13.85 8.89
C GLY A 296 11.61 13.68 9.48
N ASP A 297 10.78 14.71 9.39
CA ASP A 297 9.41 14.69 9.87
C ASP A 297 8.55 13.72 9.05
N LEU A 298 7.51 13.20 9.70
CA LEU A 298 6.67 12.16 9.14
C LEU A 298 5.95 12.59 7.85
N LEU A 299 5.60 13.87 7.71
CA LEU A 299 4.91 14.39 6.52
C LEU A 299 5.87 14.54 5.35
N SER A 300 7.11 15.01 5.57
CA SER A 300 8.11 15.05 4.50
C SER A 300 8.51 13.66 4.02
N LEU A 301 8.60 12.67 4.94
CA LEU A 301 8.82 11.27 4.57
C LEU A 301 7.68 10.71 3.72
N ALA A 302 6.43 11.11 4.00
CA ALA A 302 5.25 10.68 3.27
C ALA A 302 4.98 11.47 1.97
N TYR A 303 5.73 12.55 1.70
CA TYR A 303 5.46 13.46 0.59
C TYR A 303 5.33 12.77 -0.78
N TYR A 304 6.31 11.95 -1.16
CA TYR A 304 6.28 11.25 -2.45
C TYR A 304 5.24 10.12 -2.53
N PRO A 305 5.09 9.25 -1.51
CA PRO A 305 3.95 8.33 -1.45
C PRO A 305 2.60 9.03 -1.62
N PHE A 306 2.38 10.16 -0.94
CA PHE A 306 1.16 10.97 -1.10
C PHE A 306 0.99 11.51 -2.51
N LYS A 307 2.07 12.03 -3.10
CA LYS A 307 2.07 12.56 -4.47
C LYS A 307 1.65 11.48 -5.47
N ILE A 308 2.22 10.28 -5.36
CA ILE A 308 1.88 9.13 -6.21
C ILE A 308 0.42 8.71 -5.99
N ALA A 309 0.00 8.52 -4.73
CA ALA A 309 -1.36 8.14 -4.39
C ALA A 309 -2.41 9.14 -4.87
N THR A 310 -2.08 10.44 -4.87
CA THR A 310 -2.94 11.49 -5.44
C THR A 310 -3.11 11.31 -6.95
N GLY A 311 -2.09 10.82 -7.66
CA GLY A 311 -2.18 10.55 -9.10
C GLY A 311 -3.10 9.39 -9.41
N GLU A 312 -2.98 8.34 -8.61
CA GLU A 312 -3.89 7.20 -8.67
C GLU A 312 -5.32 7.61 -8.34
N PHE A 313 -5.52 8.51 -7.38
CA PHE A 313 -6.83 9.08 -7.09
C PHE A 313 -7.42 9.84 -8.29
N MET A 314 -6.62 10.64 -8.99
CA MET A 314 -7.08 11.32 -10.21
C MET A 314 -7.44 10.34 -11.34
N LEU A 315 -6.66 9.27 -11.52
CA LEU A 315 -6.99 8.20 -12.46
C LEU A 315 -8.29 7.49 -12.09
N TYR A 316 -8.49 7.23 -10.80
CA TYR A 316 -9.74 6.69 -10.28
C TYR A 316 -10.93 7.62 -10.57
N VAL A 317 -10.82 8.93 -10.31
CA VAL A 317 -11.86 9.92 -10.63
C VAL A 317 -12.18 9.93 -12.13
N ASN A 318 -11.16 9.87 -13.00
CA ASN A 318 -11.35 9.81 -14.45
C ASN A 318 -12.05 8.51 -14.87
N CYS A 319 -11.70 7.37 -14.27
CA CYS A 319 -12.41 6.12 -14.50
C CYS A 319 -13.88 6.21 -14.11
N MET A 320 -14.17 6.79 -12.94
CA MET A 320 -15.55 7.00 -12.49
C MET A 320 -16.32 7.88 -13.46
N ARG A 321 -15.74 8.99 -13.90
CA ARG A 321 -16.34 9.88 -14.89
C ARG A 321 -16.66 9.14 -16.19
N PHE A 322 -15.68 8.41 -16.74
CA PHE A 322 -15.86 7.63 -17.96
C PHE A 322 -16.95 6.55 -17.82
N SER A 323 -17.03 5.91 -16.65
CA SER A 323 -18.08 4.92 -16.35
C SER A 323 -19.48 5.54 -16.40
N ILE A 324 -19.63 6.75 -15.84
CA ILE A 324 -20.89 7.49 -15.82
C ILE A 324 -21.25 7.96 -17.24
N GLU A 325 -20.29 8.47 -18.00
CA GLU A 325 -20.50 8.93 -19.38
C GLU A 325 -20.96 7.77 -20.30
N ASN A 326 -20.29 6.61 -20.24
CA ASN A 326 -20.71 5.42 -21.00
C ASN A 326 -22.10 4.94 -20.58
N TYR A 327 -22.39 4.94 -19.28
CA TYR A 327 -23.68 4.54 -18.77
C TYR A 327 -24.82 5.39 -19.35
N VAL A 328 -24.68 6.71 -19.31
CA VAL A 328 -25.68 7.64 -19.86
C VAL A 328 -25.88 7.40 -21.36
N TYR A 329 -24.81 7.10 -22.10
CA TYR A 329 -24.89 6.81 -23.53
C TYR A 329 -25.67 5.52 -23.83
N HIS A 330 -25.43 4.44 -23.08
CA HIS A 330 -26.08 3.14 -23.31
C HIS A 330 -27.54 3.09 -22.84
N VAL A 331 -27.92 3.88 -21.83
CA VAL A 331 -29.33 4.00 -21.39
C VAL A 331 -30.19 4.73 -22.43
N GLY A 332 -29.60 5.65 -23.20
CA GLY A 332 -30.31 6.46 -24.19
C GLY A 332 -30.85 5.68 -25.40
N SER A 333 -30.39 4.46 -25.65
CA SER A 333 -30.72 3.72 -26.88
C SER A 333 -31.86 2.70 -26.75
N ASP A 334 -32.22 2.22 -25.55
CA ASP A 334 -33.29 1.21 -25.39
C ASP A 334 -33.88 1.15 -23.96
N PHE A 335 -34.93 1.93 -23.67
CA PHE A 335 -35.33 2.26 -22.29
C PHE A 335 -35.92 1.07 -21.49
N GLU A 336 -36.63 0.13 -22.13
CA GLU A 336 -37.32 -0.99 -21.44
C GLU A 336 -36.38 -2.14 -21.04
N SER A 337 -35.42 -2.50 -21.90
CA SER A 337 -34.38 -3.50 -21.59
C SER A 337 -33.36 -2.96 -20.57
N ASN A 338 -33.18 -1.63 -20.54
CA ASN A 338 -32.25 -0.94 -19.65
C ASN A 338 -32.76 -0.68 -18.23
N LEU A 339 -34.04 -0.96 -17.89
CA LEU A 339 -34.55 -0.69 -16.54
C LEU A 339 -33.87 -1.54 -15.46
N LYS A 340 -33.60 -2.83 -15.75
CA LYS A 340 -32.87 -3.73 -14.84
C LYS A 340 -31.38 -3.36 -14.75
N ALA A 341 -30.79 -2.94 -15.88
CA ALA A 341 -29.43 -2.42 -15.90
C ALA A 341 -29.33 -1.08 -15.13
N LEU A 342 -30.36 -0.24 -15.16
CA LEU A 342 -30.49 0.99 -14.40
C LEU A 342 -30.64 0.74 -12.91
N GLU A 343 -31.48 -0.21 -12.51
CA GLU A 343 -31.59 -0.59 -11.11
C GLU A 343 -30.25 -1.15 -10.59
N SER A 344 -29.60 -2.04 -11.34
CA SER A 344 -28.27 -2.57 -11.01
C SER A 344 -27.20 -1.47 -10.94
N ALA A 345 -27.19 -0.54 -11.90
CA ALA A 345 -26.25 0.58 -11.91
C ALA A 345 -26.51 1.58 -10.78
N LEU A 346 -27.76 1.85 -10.42
CA LEU A 346 -28.11 2.72 -9.30
C LEU A 346 -27.78 2.08 -7.95
N ILE A 347 -28.04 0.78 -7.79
CA ILE A 347 -27.60 0.01 -6.60
C ILE A 347 -26.08 0.05 -6.51
N TYR A 348 -25.38 -0.13 -7.64
CA TYR A 348 -23.94 -0.01 -7.71
C TYR A 348 -23.51 1.41 -7.29
N LEU A 349 -24.05 2.46 -7.89
CA LEU A 349 -23.73 3.86 -7.57
C LEU A 349 -24.06 4.24 -6.12
N ASP A 350 -25.14 3.72 -5.52
CA ASP A 350 -25.42 3.93 -4.10
C ASP A 350 -24.42 3.19 -3.21
N TYR A 351 -24.06 1.95 -3.60
CA TYR A 351 -22.95 1.23 -2.97
C TYR A 351 -21.63 2.01 -3.04
N TRP A 352 -21.37 2.69 -4.16
CA TRP A 352 -20.22 3.61 -4.31
C TRP A 352 -20.30 4.83 -3.43
N ARG A 353 -21.45 5.48 -3.39
CA ARG A 353 -21.71 6.64 -2.53
C ARG A 353 -21.49 6.29 -1.06
N ARG A 354 -21.87 5.08 -0.63
CA ARG A 354 -21.58 4.57 0.72
C ARG A 354 -20.08 4.31 0.92
N ARG A 355 -19.38 3.81 -0.11
CA ARG A 355 -17.93 3.53 -0.10
C ARG A 355 -17.06 4.80 -0.06
N THR A 356 -17.49 5.91 -0.66
CA THR A 356 -16.79 7.20 -0.55
C THR A 356 -17.01 7.86 0.81
N ARG A 357 -18.20 7.71 1.40
CA ARG A 357 -18.53 8.24 2.74
C ARG A 357 -17.87 7.49 3.90
N SER A 358 -17.46 6.24 3.72
CA SER A 358 -16.77 5.45 4.77
C SER A 358 -15.24 5.59 4.75
N ARG A 359 -14.71 6.38 3.82
CA ARG A 359 -13.27 6.58 3.59
C ARG A 359 -12.78 8.02 3.86
N VAL A 360 -13.71 8.94 4.09
CA VAL A 360 -13.48 10.27 4.68
C VAL A 360 -13.86 10.18 6.15
#